data_AF-A0A4T0UZ01-F1
#
_entry.id   AF-A0A4T0UZ01-F1
#
_cell.length_a   1.000
_cell.length_b   1.000
_cell.length_c   1.000
_cell.angle_alpha   90.00
_cell.angle_beta   90.00
_cell.angle_gamma   90.00
#
_symmetry.space_group_name_H-M   'P 1'
#
loop_
_entity.id
_entity.type
_entity.pdbx_description
1 polymer ?
#
loop_
_entity_poly.entity_id
_entity_poly.type
_entity_poly.pdbx_seq_one_letter_code
_entity_poly.pdbx_strand_id
1 'polypeptide(L)'
;MRPSPSRRPAVAATLAALVLAAPGLAGCAAMEPPQVSATGVDTLVSPLTTLDARDWSTTLDHPDLALDAVRSFDDGSTLQVAAGSVQVGGVATTALVDTAADGSTTTRLVAQDVEGNVWWLGLESSADPASDWLAGEDGAQAGLLLPASPRRGDGWATAGAGQAGESVSTVIATDAQLTLLDGAYSGVLVIETVDADGDTERQYYEPSLGLLAFTDGGVVVGAVDVLGAATG
;
A
#
# COMPACT_ATOMS: atom_id res chain seq x y z
N MET A 1 12.03 8.28 -87.25
CA MET A 1 13.00 7.56 -88.11
C MET A 1 12.83 6.07 -87.81
N ARG A 2 12.43 5.30 -88.82
CA ARG A 2 12.16 3.84 -88.77
C ARG A 2 13.48 3.02 -88.86
N PRO A 3 13.45 1.69 -88.62
CA PRO A 3 14.42 0.90 -87.83
C PRO A 3 15.50 0.22 -88.69
N SER A 4 16.43 -0.51 -88.06
CA SER A 4 16.92 -1.83 -88.53
C SER A 4 17.95 -2.51 -87.60
N PRO A 5 18.15 -3.84 -87.70
CA PRO A 5 18.35 -4.74 -86.55
C PRO A 5 19.63 -5.62 -86.62
N SER A 6 19.89 -6.40 -85.58
CA SER A 6 20.62 -7.69 -85.66
C SER A 6 20.09 -8.61 -84.54
N ARG A 7 19.43 -9.76 -84.80
CA ARG A 7 19.93 -11.07 -85.29
C ARG A 7 21.22 -11.45 -84.55
N ARG A 8 21.33 -12.53 -83.76
CA ARG A 8 20.84 -13.92 -83.94
C ARG A 8 21.18 -14.77 -82.67
N PRO A 9 20.95 -16.10 -82.61
CA PRO A 9 20.32 -16.77 -81.46
C PRO A 9 21.23 -17.76 -80.72
N ALA A 10 20.61 -18.50 -79.79
CA ALA A 10 20.78 -19.92 -79.51
C ALA A 10 21.39 -20.31 -78.14
N VAL A 11 20.50 -20.91 -77.33
CA VAL A 11 20.67 -22.19 -76.60
C VAL A 11 21.50 -22.18 -75.33
N ALA A 12 20.83 -22.42 -74.21
CA ALA A 12 21.04 -23.54 -73.28
C ALA A 12 20.03 -23.37 -72.11
N ALA A 13 19.00 -24.19 -72.04
CA ALA A 13 19.00 -25.49 -71.34
C ALA A 13 18.83 -25.34 -69.81
N THR A 14 17.60 -25.68 -69.38
CA THR A 14 17.29 -26.51 -68.20
C THR A 14 17.66 -26.00 -66.81
N LEU A 15 16.65 -25.73 -65.97
CA LEU A 15 16.28 -26.60 -64.83
C LEU A 15 15.13 -25.98 -64.03
N ALA A 16 14.17 -26.83 -63.74
CA ALA A 16 13.02 -26.56 -62.89
C ALA A 16 13.45 -26.26 -61.45
N ALA A 17 12.78 -25.30 -60.82
CA ALA A 17 12.60 -25.28 -59.36
C ALA A 17 11.21 -24.73 -59.07
N LEU A 18 10.31 -25.65 -58.73
CA LEU A 18 8.98 -25.39 -58.20
C LEU A 18 9.14 -24.72 -56.82
N VAL A 19 9.01 -23.40 -56.76
CA VAL A 19 8.96 -22.68 -55.48
C VAL A 19 7.55 -22.84 -54.92
N LEU A 20 7.36 -23.82 -54.03
CA LEU A 20 6.21 -23.81 -53.13
C LEU A 20 6.36 -22.61 -52.19
N ALA A 21 5.58 -21.57 -52.44
CA ALA A 21 5.36 -20.50 -51.46
C ALA A 21 4.52 -21.07 -50.31
N ALA A 22 5.18 -21.51 -49.24
CA ALA A 22 4.51 -21.72 -47.96
C ALA A 22 4.29 -20.33 -47.32
N PRO A 23 3.05 -19.92 -47.00
CA PRO A 23 2.83 -18.72 -46.20
C PRO A 23 3.36 -19.01 -44.80
N GLY A 24 4.46 -18.34 -44.44
CA GLY A 24 4.92 -18.28 -43.06
C GLY A 24 3.85 -17.60 -42.23
N LEU A 25 3.01 -18.39 -41.56
CA LEU A 25 2.25 -17.93 -40.41
C LEU A 25 3.28 -17.59 -39.34
N ALA A 26 3.72 -16.34 -39.31
CA ALA A 26 4.30 -15.74 -38.13
C ALA A 26 3.19 -15.74 -37.06
N GLY A 27 3.06 -16.86 -36.37
CA GLY A 27 2.27 -16.93 -35.16
C GLY A 27 2.94 -16.00 -34.16
N CYS A 28 2.31 -14.85 -33.90
CA CYS A 28 2.51 -14.18 -32.63
C CYS A 28 2.14 -15.21 -31.57
N ALA A 29 3.14 -15.85 -30.97
CA ALA A 29 2.94 -16.49 -29.69
C ALA A 29 2.48 -15.37 -28.75
N ALA A 30 1.17 -15.28 -28.55
CA ALA A 30 0.60 -14.49 -27.49
C ALA A 30 1.14 -15.14 -26.21
N MET A 31 2.24 -14.60 -25.71
CA MET A 31 2.76 -14.94 -24.41
C MET A 31 1.68 -14.45 -23.45
N GLU A 32 0.83 -15.36 -22.97
CA GLU A 32 -0.16 -15.04 -21.95
C GLU A 32 0.59 -14.34 -20.81
N PRO A 33 0.13 -13.16 -20.36
CA PRO A 33 0.75 -12.49 -19.23
C PRO A 33 0.81 -13.48 -18.07
N PRO A 34 1.95 -13.58 -17.35
CA PRO A 34 2.05 -14.47 -16.21
C PRO A 34 0.89 -14.18 -15.25
N GLN A 35 0.07 -15.20 -14.99
CA GLN A 35 -1.04 -15.10 -14.06
C GLN A 35 -0.45 -15.08 -12.64
N VAL A 36 -0.63 -13.98 -11.92
CA VAL A 36 -0.30 -13.89 -10.50
C VAL A 36 -1.48 -14.49 -9.74
N SER A 37 -1.22 -15.46 -8.85
CA SER A 37 -2.28 -16.04 -8.02
C SER A 37 -2.75 -15.02 -6.99
N ALA A 38 -4.06 -14.97 -6.73
CA ALA A 38 -4.63 -14.16 -5.66
C ALA A 38 -4.04 -14.57 -4.31
N THR A 39 -3.49 -13.62 -3.56
CA THR A 39 -2.97 -13.81 -2.20
C THR A 39 -3.06 -12.51 -1.42
N GLY A 40 -2.93 -12.55 -0.08
CA GLY A 40 -2.90 -11.32 0.73
C GLY A 40 -4.23 -10.57 0.62
N VAL A 41 -4.18 -9.30 0.21
CA VAL A 41 -5.36 -8.42 0.10
C VAL A 41 -6.41 -8.98 -0.88
N ASP A 42 -6.01 -9.67 -1.97
CA ASP A 42 -6.94 -10.21 -2.98
C ASP A 42 -7.89 -11.27 -2.42
N THR A 43 -7.47 -11.94 -1.33
CA THR A 43 -8.21 -13.02 -0.67
C THR A 43 -8.77 -12.60 0.67
N LEU A 44 -8.48 -11.36 1.10
CA LEU A 44 -8.81 -10.89 2.44
C LEU A 44 -10.33 -10.70 2.55
N VAL A 45 -10.89 -11.34 3.58
CA VAL A 45 -12.27 -11.13 3.97
C VAL A 45 -12.26 -10.36 5.27
N SER A 46 -13.00 -9.25 5.32
CA SER A 46 -13.11 -8.47 6.55
C SER A 46 -13.68 -9.34 7.69
N PRO A 47 -12.96 -9.50 8.83
CA PRO A 47 -13.42 -10.30 9.97
C PRO A 47 -14.62 -9.66 10.71
N LEU A 48 -15.13 -8.53 10.21
CA LEU A 48 -15.98 -7.60 10.93
C LEU A 48 -17.45 -7.74 10.58
N THR A 49 -17.83 -8.80 9.86
CA THR A 49 -19.25 -9.18 9.76
C THR A 49 -19.82 -9.62 11.12
N THR A 50 -18.96 -10.03 12.07
CA THR A 50 -19.39 -10.43 13.43
C THR A 50 -18.51 -9.96 14.60
N LEU A 51 -17.35 -9.32 14.37
CA LEU A 51 -16.41 -8.90 15.45
C LEU A 51 -16.15 -10.03 16.48
N ASP A 52 -15.99 -11.29 16.02
CA ASP A 52 -15.70 -12.40 16.94
C ASP A 52 -14.26 -12.26 17.44
N ALA A 53 -14.08 -12.16 18.75
CA ALA A 53 -12.77 -12.02 19.40
C ALA A 53 -11.76 -13.11 18.99
N ARG A 54 -12.21 -14.27 18.49
CA ARG A 54 -11.32 -15.34 17.98
C ARG A 54 -10.57 -14.98 16.71
N ASP A 55 -11.07 -14.02 15.95
CA ASP A 55 -10.43 -13.56 14.71
C ASP A 55 -9.30 -12.56 14.99
N TRP A 56 -9.10 -12.18 16.26
CA TRP A 56 -8.16 -11.14 16.68
C TRP A 56 -7.01 -11.69 17.51
N SER A 57 -5.83 -11.16 17.23
CA SER A 57 -4.65 -11.34 18.06
C SER A 57 -4.78 -10.55 19.37
N THR A 58 -4.18 -11.07 20.43
CA THR A 58 -4.06 -10.36 21.71
C THR A 58 -2.85 -9.42 21.74
N THR A 59 -2.03 -9.44 20.69
CA THR A 59 -0.82 -8.61 20.54
C THR A 59 -0.83 -7.95 19.17
N LEU A 60 -0.24 -6.76 19.08
CA LEU A 60 -0.01 -6.08 17.82
C LEU A 60 1.50 -6.06 17.55
N ASP A 61 1.99 -7.01 16.76
CA ASP A 61 3.42 -7.23 16.50
C ASP A 61 3.77 -7.04 15.02
N HIS A 62 2.94 -6.31 14.29
CA HIS A 62 3.17 -5.96 12.90
C HIS A 62 4.53 -5.25 12.73
N PRO A 63 5.41 -5.70 11.82
CA PRO A 63 6.77 -5.17 11.69
C PRO A 63 6.82 -3.67 11.36
N ASP A 64 5.80 -3.17 10.66
CA ASP A 64 5.69 -1.75 10.31
C ASP A 64 5.04 -0.88 11.42
N LEU A 65 4.82 -1.43 12.62
CA LEU A 65 4.33 -0.69 13.79
C LEU A 65 5.22 -0.95 15.01
N ALA A 66 5.99 0.06 15.42
CA ALA A 66 6.80 -0.01 16.63
C ALA A 66 5.97 0.36 17.87
N LEU A 67 5.69 -0.62 18.74
CA LEU A 67 4.70 -0.51 19.82
C LEU A 67 5.02 0.44 21.00
N ASP A 68 6.27 0.85 21.18
CA ASP A 68 6.70 1.58 22.39
C ASP A 68 7.48 2.86 22.06
N ALA A 69 7.35 3.36 20.83
CA ALA A 69 8.06 4.55 20.39
C ALA A 69 7.10 5.75 20.29
N VAL A 70 7.53 6.88 20.88
CA VAL A 70 7.08 8.19 20.42
C VAL A 70 8.00 8.58 19.28
N ARG A 71 7.39 8.94 18.17
CA ARG A 71 8.07 9.43 16.98
C ARG A 71 7.77 10.90 16.80
N SER A 72 8.81 11.71 16.63
CA SER A 72 8.68 13.12 16.31
C SER A 72 8.97 13.38 14.85
N PHE A 73 8.31 14.38 14.28
CA PHE A 73 8.48 14.80 12.89
C PHE A 73 8.97 16.25 12.79
N ASP A 74 9.50 16.61 11.61
CA ASP A 74 10.10 17.94 11.37
C ASP A 74 9.11 19.11 11.37
N ASP A 75 7.81 18.84 11.24
CA ASP A 75 6.72 19.79 11.39
C ASP A 75 6.33 20.04 12.86
N GLY A 76 6.93 19.31 13.79
CA GLY A 76 6.65 19.38 15.23
C GLY A 76 5.51 18.46 15.70
N SER A 77 4.91 17.67 14.81
CA SER A 77 3.95 16.63 15.19
C SER A 77 4.64 15.41 15.80
N THR A 78 3.86 14.57 16.47
CA THR A 78 4.31 13.28 16.98
C THR A 78 3.31 12.17 16.69
N LEU A 79 3.81 10.94 16.55
CA LEU A 79 3.01 9.72 16.54
C LEU A 79 3.47 8.85 17.71
N GLN A 80 2.52 8.42 18.55
CA GLN A 80 2.77 7.49 19.63
C GLN A 80 1.93 6.23 19.45
N VAL A 81 2.56 5.08 19.56
CA VAL A 81 1.85 3.82 19.73
C VAL A 81 1.69 3.56 21.23
N ALA A 82 0.46 3.40 21.69
CA ALA A 82 0.15 3.15 23.09
C ALA A 82 -0.70 1.90 23.19
N ALA A 83 -0.24 0.92 23.97
CA ALA A 83 -1.05 -0.25 24.31
C ALA A 83 -2.36 0.22 24.95
N GLY A 84 -3.47 -0.01 24.25
CA GLY A 84 -4.80 0.40 24.66
C GLY A 84 -5.52 -0.75 25.36
N SER A 85 -6.39 -0.41 26.32
CA SER A 85 -7.32 -1.33 26.97
C SER A 85 -8.77 -1.11 26.51
N VAL A 86 -8.98 -0.25 25.52
CA VAL A 86 -10.29 0.03 24.93
C VAL A 86 -10.76 -1.20 24.16
N GLN A 87 -12.03 -1.54 24.35
CA GLN A 87 -12.68 -2.67 23.72
C GLN A 87 -13.67 -2.15 22.70
N VAL A 88 -13.47 -2.46 21.43
CA VAL A 88 -14.41 -2.12 20.34
C VAL A 88 -15.11 -3.40 19.93
N GLY A 89 -16.41 -3.50 20.23
CA GLY A 89 -17.19 -4.71 19.94
C GLY A 89 -16.65 -6.01 20.57
N GLY A 90 -15.89 -5.91 21.67
CA GLY A 90 -15.24 -7.05 22.33
C GLY A 90 -13.83 -7.39 21.83
N VAL A 91 -13.27 -6.56 20.94
CA VAL A 91 -11.89 -6.63 20.46
C VAL A 91 -11.02 -5.63 21.21
N ALA A 92 -9.92 -6.08 21.79
CA ALA A 92 -8.95 -5.21 22.45
C ALA A 92 -8.16 -4.42 21.39
N THR A 93 -8.10 -3.10 21.54
CA THR A 93 -7.42 -2.22 20.58
C THR A 93 -6.16 -1.58 21.14
N THR A 94 -5.17 -1.37 20.28
CA THR A 94 -4.01 -0.49 20.48
C THR A 94 -4.35 0.92 19.98
N ALA A 95 -3.90 1.96 20.66
CA ALA A 95 -4.10 3.34 20.24
C ALA A 95 -2.87 3.83 19.45
N LEU A 96 -3.08 4.35 18.25
CA LEU A 96 -2.12 5.18 17.52
C LEU A 96 -2.54 6.64 17.73
N VAL A 97 -1.75 7.39 18.49
CA VAL A 97 -2.06 8.77 18.84
C VAL A 97 -1.17 9.71 18.04
N ASP A 98 -1.76 10.37 17.06
CA ASP A 98 -1.15 11.47 16.32
C ASP A 98 -1.39 12.77 17.10
N THR A 99 -0.34 13.50 17.45
CA THR A 99 -0.41 14.82 18.08
C THR A 99 0.14 15.86 17.14
N ALA A 100 -0.70 16.81 16.70
CA ALA A 100 -0.29 17.91 15.86
C ALA A 100 0.56 18.93 16.64
N ALA A 101 1.26 19.81 15.92
CA ALA A 101 2.13 20.83 16.53
C ALA A 101 1.38 21.82 17.44
N ASP A 102 0.07 22.00 17.26
CA ASP A 102 -0.77 22.81 18.14
C ASP A 102 -1.28 22.07 19.39
N GLY A 103 -0.93 20.79 19.53
CA GLY A 103 -1.31 19.92 20.64
C GLY A 103 -2.65 19.21 20.48
N SER A 104 -3.37 19.41 19.36
CA SER A 104 -4.54 18.60 19.05
C SER A 104 -4.16 17.15 18.77
N THR A 105 -5.02 16.22 19.16
CA THR A 105 -4.78 14.78 19.07
C THR A 105 -5.82 14.08 18.24
N THR A 106 -5.37 13.14 17.41
CA THR A 106 -6.20 12.18 16.70
C THR A 106 -5.76 10.77 17.11
N THR A 107 -6.68 9.99 17.67
CA THR A 107 -6.42 8.63 18.12
C THR A 107 -7.09 7.64 17.18
N ARG A 108 -6.31 6.78 16.54
CA ARG A 108 -6.81 5.62 15.80
C ARG A 108 -6.74 4.38 16.68
N LEU A 109 -7.90 3.76 16.93
CA LEU A 109 -8.00 2.49 17.64
C LEU A 109 -7.79 1.36 16.64
N VAL A 110 -6.75 0.56 16.81
CA VAL A 110 -6.37 -0.48 15.86
C VAL A 110 -6.26 -1.85 16.52
N ALA A 111 -6.46 -2.92 15.76
CA ALA A 111 -6.27 -4.28 16.23
C ALA A 111 -5.68 -5.14 15.12
N GLN A 112 -4.90 -6.15 15.51
CA GLN A 112 -4.33 -7.10 14.58
C GLN A 112 -5.18 -8.36 14.54
N ASP A 113 -5.52 -8.85 13.35
CA ASP A 113 -6.20 -10.14 13.20
C ASP A 113 -5.22 -11.32 13.35
N VAL A 114 -5.74 -12.54 13.40
CA VAL A 114 -4.93 -13.77 13.52
C VAL A 114 -4.10 -14.08 12.27
N GLU A 115 -4.37 -13.42 11.14
CA GLU A 115 -3.59 -13.53 9.91
C GLU A 115 -2.46 -12.50 9.85
N GLY A 116 -2.45 -11.54 10.79
CA GLY A 116 -1.43 -10.52 10.95
C GLY A 116 -1.80 -9.17 10.33
N ASN A 117 -3.01 -8.99 9.80
CA ASN A 117 -3.41 -7.70 9.24
C ASN A 117 -3.80 -6.74 10.37
N VAL A 118 -3.47 -5.47 10.21
CA VAL A 118 -3.85 -4.42 11.15
C VAL A 118 -5.08 -3.71 10.61
N TRP A 119 -6.11 -3.67 11.43
CA TRP A 119 -7.39 -3.04 11.14
C TRP A 119 -7.56 -1.78 11.98
N TRP A 120 -8.20 -0.76 11.40
CA TRP A 120 -8.64 0.45 12.05
C TRP A 120 -10.09 0.31 12.49
N LEU A 121 -10.32 0.31 13.80
CA LEU A 121 -11.59 0.02 14.48
C LEU A 121 -12.29 1.24 15.05
N GLY A 122 -11.65 2.40 15.06
CA GLY A 122 -12.31 3.61 15.53
C GLY A 122 -11.40 4.82 15.56
N LEU A 123 -12.02 5.98 15.65
CA LEU A 123 -11.36 7.28 15.67
C LEU A 123 -11.86 8.10 16.85
N GLU A 124 -10.95 8.78 17.51
CA GLU A 124 -11.26 9.84 18.47
C GLU A 124 -10.45 11.09 18.09
N SER A 125 -11.09 12.26 18.01
CA SER A 125 -10.44 13.52 17.65
C SER A 125 -10.72 14.58 18.70
N SER A 126 -9.67 15.20 19.23
CA SER A 126 -9.83 16.31 20.18
C SER A 126 -10.28 17.60 19.49
N ALA A 127 -9.92 17.76 18.21
CA ALA A 127 -10.22 18.95 17.41
C ALA A 127 -11.61 18.88 16.77
N ASP A 128 -12.04 17.67 16.39
CA ASP A 128 -13.36 17.41 15.81
C ASP A 128 -14.01 16.15 16.39
N PRO A 129 -14.54 16.20 17.62
CA PRO A 129 -15.22 15.06 18.24
C PRO A 129 -16.46 14.57 17.48
N ALA A 130 -16.97 15.33 16.51
CA ALA A 130 -18.10 14.89 15.68
C ALA A 130 -17.67 13.86 14.63
N SER A 131 -16.36 13.75 14.37
CA SER A 131 -15.76 12.72 13.50
C SER A 131 -15.51 11.39 14.22
N ASP A 132 -15.75 11.31 15.53
CA ASP A 132 -15.51 10.11 16.32
C ASP A 132 -16.42 8.96 15.86
N TRP A 133 -15.84 7.76 15.77
CA TRP A 133 -16.60 6.57 15.38
C TRP A 133 -15.96 5.30 15.94
N LEU A 134 -16.78 4.25 16.09
CA LEU A 134 -16.36 2.93 16.48
C LEU A 134 -16.98 1.88 15.54
N ALA A 135 -16.18 0.90 15.12
CA ALA A 135 -16.65 -0.20 14.30
C ALA A 135 -17.79 -0.96 15.01
N GLY A 136 -18.87 -1.22 14.27
CA GLY A 136 -20.08 -1.86 14.79
C GLY A 136 -21.13 -0.90 15.34
N GLU A 137 -20.80 0.38 15.52
CA GLU A 137 -21.76 1.42 15.90
C GLU A 137 -22.26 2.17 14.66
N ASP A 138 -23.56 2.46 14.60
CA ASP A 138 -24.20 3.22 13.50
C ASP A 138 -23.85 2.76 12.07
N GLY A 139 -23.50 1.48 11.91
CA GLY A 139 -23.12 0.88 10.64
C GLY A 139 -21.68 1.15 10.20
N ALA A 140 -20.86 1.76 11.06
CA ALA A 140 -19.43 1.92 10.82
C ALA A 140 -18.74 0.55 10.76
N GLN A 141 -17.86 0.40 9.78
CA GLN A 141 -17.09 -0.82 9.54
C GLN A 141 -15.62 -0.51 9.75
N ALA A 142 -14.89 -1.46 10.34
CA ALA A 142 -13.45 -1.33 10.39
C ALA A 142 -12.81 -1.54 9.02
N GLY A 143 -11.68 -0.87 8.81
CA GLY A 143 -10.97 -0.86 7.54
C GLY A 143 -9.57 -1.41 7.71
N LEU A 144 -9.03 -1.95 6.64
CA LEU A 144 -7.65 -2.38 6.63
C LEU A 144 -6.74 -1.15 6.74
N LEU A 145 -5.83 -1.16 7.71
CA LEU A 145 -4.80 -0.13 7.86
C LEU A 145 -3.48 -0.60 7.25
N LEU A 146 -3.03 -1.80 7.63
CA LEU A 146 -1.82 -2.42 7.10
C LEU A 146 -2.07 -3.92 6.82
N PRO A 147 -1.80 -4.41 5.60
CA PRO A 147 -1.85 -5.84 5.33
C PRO A 147 -0.68 -6.57 5.98
N ALA A 148 -0.88 -7.81 6.42
CA ALA A 148 0.15 -8.64 7.05
C ALA A 148 1.38 -8.90 6.17
N SER A 149 1.20 -8.82 4.85
CA SER A 149 2.22 -9.13 3.84
C SER A 149 1.99 -8.25 2.62
N PRO A 150 2.34 -6.96 2.69
CA PRO A 150 2.10 -6.01 1.60
C PRO A 150 2.88 -6.42 0.35
N ARG A 151 2.22 -6.36 -0.80
CA ARG A 151 2.84 -6.52 -2.12
C ARG A 151 2.58 -5.27 -2.93
N ARG A 152 3.55 -4.89 -3.77
CA ARG A 152 3.37 -3.78 -4.68
C ARG A 152 2.13 -3.96 -5.55
N GLY A 153 1.26 -2.97 -5.55
CA GLY A 153 -0.01 -2.96 -6.27
C GLY A 153 -1.21 -3.48 -5.47
N ASP A 154 -0.99 -4.02 -4.27
CA ASP A 154 -2.10 -4.30 -3.35
C ASP A 154 -2.84 -3.00 -3.04
N GLY A 155 -4.16 -3.01 -3.20
CA GLY A 155 -5.01 -1.85 -2.93
C GLY A 155 -6.27 -2.23 -2.19
N TRP A 156 -6.71 -1.37 -1.28
CA TRP A 156 -7.88 -1.59 -0.45
C TRP A 156 -8.59 -0.27 -0.13
N ALA A 157 -9.87 -0.37 0.20
CA ALA A 157 -10.61 0.73 0.78
C ALA A 157 -10.24 0.88 2.26
N THR A 158 -9.84 2.08 2.66
CA THR A 158 -9.57 2.42 4.06
C THR A 158 -10.89 2.85 4.72
N ALA A 159 -11.10 2.49 5.98
CA ALA A 159 -12.31 2.89 6.71
C ALA A 159 -12.22 4.34 7.19
N GLY A 160 -13.39 4.93 7.48
CA GLY A 160 -13.55 6.28 8.01
C GLY A 160 -14.97 6.50 8.52
N ALA A 161 -15.17 7.62 9.20
CA ALA A 161 -16.40 8.07 9.85
C ALA A 161 -17.55 8.30 8.86
N GLY A 162 -18.07 7.25 8.23
CA GLY A 162 -19.13 7.43 7.23
C GLY A 162 -19.34 6.35 6.19
N GLN A 163 -18.44 5.36 6.07
CA GLN A 163 -18.57 4.01 5.46
C GLN A 163 -17.20 3.56 4.91
N ALA A 164 -16.99 2.26 4.74
CA ALA A 164 -15.85 1.75 3.97
C ALA A 164 -15.86 2.34 2.55
N GLY A 165 -14.76 2.99 2.13
CA GLY A 165 -14.59 3.44 0.75
C GLY A 165 -14.48 4.94 0.50
N GLU A 166 -14.24 5.77 1.51
CA GLU A 166 -13.92 7.19 1.26
C GLU A 166 -12.49 7.37 0.73
N SER A 167 -11.56 6.51 1.15
CA SER A 167 -10.19 6.55 0.65
C SER A 167 -9.74 5.18 0.15
N VAL A 168 -8.82 5.18 -0.81
CA VAL A 168 -8.18 3.98 -1.34
C VAL A 168 -6.69 4.04 -1.02
N SER A 169 -6.20 3.05 -0.30
CA SER A 169 -4.78 2.86 -0.05
C SER A 169 -4.20 1.86 -1.06
N THR A 170 -2.98 2.11 -1.53
CA THR A 170 -2.25 1.26 -2.47
C THR A 170 -0.79 1.15 -2.06
N VAL A 171 -0.23 -0.06 -2.06
CA VAL A 171 1.20 -0.29 -1.87
C VAL A 171 1.94 0.11 -3.14
N ILE A 172 2.72 1.18 -3.06
CA ILE A 172 3.52 1.69 -4.19
C ILE A 172 4.86 0.96 -4.31
N ALA A 173 5.46 0.63 -3.17
CA ALA A 173 6.75 -0.06 -3.09
C ALA A 173 6.89 -0.80 -1.75
N THR A 174 7.68 -1.87 -1.74
CA THR A 174 8.01 -2.66 -0.53
C THR A 174 9.53 -2.70 -0.26
N ASP A 175 10.32 -2.01 -1.09
CA ASP A 175 11.78 -1.95 -1.02
C ASP A 175 12.28 -0.59 -1.53
N ALA A 176 11.65 0.48 -1.07
CA ALA A 176 12.07 1.83 -1.42
C ALA A 176 13.31 2.24 -0.62
N GLN A 177 14.03 3.23 -1.16
CA GLN A 177 15.02 4.00 -0.40
C GLN A 177 14.40 5.33 0.02
N LEU A 178 14.59 5.70 1.29
CA LEU A 178 14.18 6.98 1.85
C LEU A 178 15.40 7.66 2.45
N THR A 179 15.63 8.93 2.12
CA THR A 179 16.67 9.73 2.77
C THR A 179 16.00 10.82 3.59
N LEU A 180 16.23 10.80 4.90
CA LEU A 180 15.82 11.83 5.84
C LEU A 180 17.04 12.60 6.33
N LEU A 181 16.81 13.57 7.22
CA LEU A 181 17.88 14.40 7.77
C LEU A 181 18.91 13.58 8.56
N ASP A 182 18.48 12.50 9.21
CA ASP A 182 19.31 11.69 10.11
C ASP A 182 19.94 10.45 9.45
N GLY A 183 19.56 10.13 8.21
CA GLY A 183 20.11 8.97 7.51
C GLY A 183 19.36 8.54 6.26
N ALA A 184 19.85 7.45 5.67
CA ALA A 184 19.20 6.76 4.57
C ALA A 184 18.69 5.39 5.04
N TYR A 185 17.48 5.07 4.65
CA TYR A 185 16.74 3.87 4.99
C TYR A 185 16.45 3.09 3.70
N SER A 186 16.50 1.76 3.78
CA SER A 186 16.25 0.83 2.68
C SER A 186 15.22 -0.20 3.11
N GLY A 187 14.55 -0.88 2.18
CA GLY A 187 13.46 -1.80 2.54
C GLY A 187 12.19 -1.07 2.98
N VAL A 188 12.04 0.20 2.60
CA VAL A 188 10.92 1.03 3.03
C VAL A 188 9.65 0.64 2.28
N LEU A 189 8.60 0.32 3.04
CA LEU A 189 7.23 0.17 2.54
C LEU A 189 6.65 1.56 2.28
N VAL A 190 6.07 1.75 1.11
CA VAL A 190 5.40 2.99 0.72
C VAL A 190 3.94 2.68 0.41
N ILE A 191 3.05 3.29 1.18
CA ILE A 191 1.61 3.23 0.95
C ILE A 191 1.15 4.61 0.52
N GLU A 192 0.40 4.69 -0.55
CA GLU A 192 -0.28 5.89 -1.01
C GLU A 192 -1.76 5.76 -0.71
N THR A 193 -2.33 6.76 -0.07
CA THR A 193 -3.77 6.86 0.18
C THR A 193 -4.30 8.03 -0.62
N VAL A 194 -5.33 7.78 -1.42
CA VAL A 194 -6.09 8.79 -2.14
C VAL A 194 -7.46 8.91 -1.49
N ASP A 195 -7.82 10.09 -1.03
CA ASP A 195 -9.14 10.33 -0.42
C ASP A 195 -10.24 10.60 -1.47
N ALA A 196 -11.45 10.87 -0.98
CA ALA A 196 -12.63 11.09 -1.80
C ALA A 196 -12.53 12.36 -2.66
N ASP A 197 -11.78 13.36 -2.21
CA ASP A 197 -11.54 14.61 -2.91
C ASP A 197 -10.38 14.51 -3.91
N GLY A 198 -9.63 13.40 -3.86
CA GLY A 198 -8.50 13.08 -4.74
C GLY A 198 -7.17 13.58 -4.20
N ASP A 199 -7.14 14.07 -2.95
CA ASP A 199 -5.91 14.42 -2.28
C ASP A 199 -5.14 13.15 -1.94
N THR A 200 -3.82 13.24 -2.01
CA THR A 200 -2.92 12.09 -1.92
C THR A 200 -1.96 12.27 -0.76
N GLU A 201 -1.92 11.26 0.11
CA GLU A 201 -0.91 11.11 1.14
C GLU A 201 -0.05 9.89 0.84
N ARG A 202 1.26 9.98 1.04
CA ARG A 202 2.16 8.84 1.10
C ARG A 202 2.70 8.66 2.49
N GLN A 203 2.68 7.44 2.99
CA GLN A 203 3.28 7.03 4.24
C GLN A 203 4.44 6.07 3.97
N TYR A 204 5.54 6.25 4.69
CA TYR A 204 6.79 5.53 4.50
C TYR A 204 7.12 4.77 5.78
N TYR A 205 7.10 3.44 5.73
CA TYR A 205 7.36 2.58 6.89
C TYR A 205 8.68 1.84 6.72
N GLU A 206 9.49 1.82 7.78
CA GLU A 206 10.67 0.95 7.84
C GLU A 206 10.38 -0.22 8.79
N PRO A 207 10.61 -1.47 8.37
CA PRO A 207 10.36 -2.62 9.21
C PRO A 207 11.19 -2.59 10.50
N SER A 208 10.52 -2.64 11.65
CA SER A 208 11.05 -2.53 13.03
C SER A 208 11.11 -1.10 13.58
N LEU A 209 11.13 -0.06 12.74
CA LEU A 209 11.03 1.32 13.21
C LEU A 209 9.61 1.89 13.06
N GLY A 210 8.82 1.38 12.11
CA GLY A 210 7.49 1.87 11.79
C GLY A 210 7.51 3.10 10.87
N LEU A 211 6.51 3.97 10.98
CA LEU A 211 6.33 5.13 10.10
C LEU A 211 7.54 6.07 10.20
N LEU A 212 8.32 6.28 9.14
CA LEU A 212 9.45 7.22 9.12
C LEU A 212 9.11 8.57 8.52
N ALA A 213 8.11 8.65 7.66
CA ALA A 213 7.71 9.89 7.02
C ALA A 213 6.29 9.78 6.48
N PHE A 214 5.68 10.92 6.23
CA PHE A 214 4.47 11.02 5.43
C PHE A 214 4.53 12.24 4.50
N THR A 215 3.52 12.46 3.67
CA THR A 215 3.42 13.69 2.86
C THR A 215 2.24 14.55 3.27
N ASP A 216 2.49 15.82 3.54
CA ASP A 216 1.44 16.84 3.71
C ASP A 216 1.55 17.86 2.57
N GLY A 217 0.46 18.08 1.83
CA GLY A 217 0.44 18.96 0.66
C GLY A 217 1.49 18.61 -0.41
N GLY A 218 1.88 17.33 -0.50
CA GLY A 218 2.94 16.84 -1.40
C GLY A 218 4.38 17.09 -0.91
N VAL A 219 4.56 17.64 0.29
CA VAL A 219 5.86 17.82 0.94
C VAL A 219 6.11 16.64 1.89
N VAL A 220 7.30 16.05 1.83
CA VAL A 220 7.69 14.99 2.77
C VAL A 220 7.95 15.60 4.15
N VAL A 221 7.22 15.12 5.14
CA VAL A 221 7.42 15.38 6.57
C VAL A 221 8.17 14.20 7.16
N GLY A 222 9.43 14.43 7.52
CA GLY A 222 10.35 13.39 7.94
C GLY A 222 10.41 13.22 9.45
N ALA A 223 10.54 11.98 9.92
CA ALA A 223 10.87 11.72 11.31
C ALA A 223 12.25 12.29 11.65
N VAL A 224 12.37 12.79 12.88
CA VAL A 224 13.61 13.33 13.42
C VAL A 224 14.12 12.47 14.56
N ASP A 225 15.44 12.46 14.75
CA ASP A 225 16.14 11.74 15.82
C ASP A 225 15.82 10.22 15.91
N VAL A 226 15.53 9.57 14.78
CA VAL A 226 15.13 8.15 14.73
C VAL A 226 16.22 7.24 15.29
N LEU A 227 17.50 7.56 14.98
CA LEU A 227 18.67 6.82 15.45
C LEU A 227 19.21 7.35 16.81
N GLY A 228 18.62 8.42 17.36
CA GLY A 228 19.06 9.09 18.58
C GLY A 228 18.68 8.38 19.88
N ALA A 229 17.77 7.39 19.84
CA ALA A 229 17.32 6.64 21.01
C ALA A 229 18.32 5.55 21.49
N ALA A 230 19.44 5.33 20.78
CA ALA A 230 20.42 4.29 21.12
C ALA A 230 21.56 4.73 22.06
N THR A 231 21.47 5.90 22.69
CA THR A 231 22.45 6.35 23.70
C THR A 231 21.78 6.95 24.91
N GLY A 232 21.60 6.12 25.96
CA GLY A 232 21.17 6.55 27.30
C GLY A 232 20.98 5.37 28.24
#